data_AF-A0A2W7AUY5-F1
#
_entry.id   AF-A0A2W7AUY5-F1
#
_cell.length_a   1.000
_cell.length_b   1.000
_cell.length_c   1.000
_cell.angle_alpha   90.00
_cell.angle_beta   90.00
_cell.angle_gamma   90.00
#
_symmetry.space_group_name_H-M   'P 1'
#
loop_
_entity.id
_entity.type
_entity.pdbx_description
1 polymer ?
#
loop_
_entity_poly.entity_id
_entity_poly.type
_entity_poly.pdbx_seq_one_letter_code
_entity_poly.pdbx_strand_id
1 'polypeptide(L)'
;MTTIREVTGDPNEFWSEISWSDMTSAEQALWSQLGWSEESWEDEEDFPEWDDLSDEDKKLWGILGWTQASWEGEDDIPESAEKLWEDLTSEEQSAATQLGYTQEKWDDDEEV
;
A
#
# COMPACT_ATOMS: atom_id res chain seq x y z
N MET A 1 -26.20 -23.14 4.59
CA MET A 1 -26.62 -23.09 3.17
C MET A 1 -25.47 -22.43 2.44
N THR A 2 -24.85 -23.16 1.53
CA THR A 2 -23.63 -22.72 0.84
C THR A 2 -24.06 -21.94 -0.40
N THR A 3 -24.59 -20.73 -0.20
CA THR A 3 -25.08 -19.90 -1.30
C THR A 3 -23.93 -19.01 -1.77
N ILE A 4 -23.30 -19.42 -2.86
CA ILE A 4 -22.37 -18.57 -3.61
C ILE A 4 -23.22 -17.60 -4.43
N ARG A 5 -22.93 -16.30 -4.37
CA ARG A 5 -23.65 -15.29 -5.16
C ARG A 5 -23.45 -15.56 -6.66
N GLU A 6 -24.52 -15.51 -7.44
CA GLU A 6 -24.42 -15.59 -8.90
C GLU A 6 -23.91 -14.25 -9.44
N VAL A 7 -22.66 -14.24 -9.91
CA VAL A 7 -22.09 -13.09 -10.60
C VAL A 7 -22.55 -13.10 -12.05
N THR A 8 -23.40 -12.14 -12.42
CA THR A 8 -23.91 -11.97 -13.78
C THR A 8 -23.20 -10.79 -14.44
N GLY A 9 -22.05 -11.04 -15.07
CA GLY A 9 -21.21 -9.99 -15.64
C GLY A 9 -19.75 -10.38 -15.65
N ASP A 10 -18.86 -9.37 -15.63
CA ASP A 10 -17.44 -9.60 -15.43
C ASP A 10 -17.18 -9.94 -13.96
N PRO A 11 -16.59 -11.12 -13.65
CA PRO A 11 -16.31 -11.50 -12.28
C PRO A 11 -15.34 -10.55 -11.59
N ASN A 12 -14.36 -10.02 -12.31
CA ASN A 12 -13.34 -9.17 -11.72
C ASN A 12 -13.95 -7.88 -11.17
N GLU A 13 -14.81 -7.23 -11.95
CA GLU A 13 -15.53 -6.01 -11.53
C GLU A 13 -16.40 -6.24 -10.30
N PHE A 14 -17.13 -7.37 -10.26
CA PHE A 14 -17.99 -7.70 -9.13
C PHE A 14 -17.18 -7.97 -7.84
N TRP A 15 -16.11 -8.76 -7.95
CA TRP A 15 -15.33 -9.19 -6.78
C TRP A 15 -14.40 -8.09 -6.27
N SER A 16 -13.99 -7.13 -7.11
CA SER A 16 -13.24 -5.94 -6.69
C SER A 16 -14.07 -4.93 -5.89
N GLU A 17 -15.40 -4.96 -6.01
CA GLU A 17 -16.29 -4.04 -5.27
C GLU A 17 -16.67 -4.55 -3.87
N ILE A 18 -16.19 -5.74 -3.47
CA ILE A 18 -16.56 -6.34 -2.19
C ILE A 18 -15.34 -6.64 -1.33
N SER A 19 -15.47 -6.40 -0.04
CA SER A 19 -14.50 -6.79 0.98
C SER A 19 -14.49 -8.32 1.17
N TRP A 20 -13.34 -8.87 1.59
CA TRP A 20 -13.25 -10.28 1.99
C TRP A 20 -14.21 -10.60 3.14
N SER A 21 -14.45 -9.64 4.03
CA SER A 21 -15.42 -9.75 5.14
C SER A 21 -16.88 -9.74 4.69
N ASP A 22 -17.18 -9.15 3.52
CA ASP A 22 -18.51 -9.17 2.91
C ASP A 22 -18.82 -10.50 2.19
N MET A 23 -17.86 -11.43 2.14
CA MET A 23 -17.98 -12.74 1.54
C MET A 23 -18.52 -13.79 2.51
N THR A 24 -19.29 -14.74 1.99
CA THR A 24 -19.71 -15.90 2.77
C THR A 24 -18.54 -16.85 2.99
N SER A 25 -18.59 -17.67 4.04
CA SER A 25 -17.55 -18.69 4.29
C SER A 25 -17.37 -19.69 3.15
N ALA A 26 -18.38 -19.82 2.27
CA ALA A 26 -18.29 -20.61 1.06
C ALA A 26 -17.43 -19.96 -0.03
N GLU A 27 -17.58 -18.64 -0.18
CA GLU A 27 -16.85 -17.82 -1.15
C GLU A 27 -15.40 -17.69 -0.71
N GLN A 28 -15.16 -17.33 0.55
CA GLN A 28 -13.81 -17.30 1.13
C GLN A 28 -13.09 -18.64 0.93
N ALA A 29 -13.76 -19.77 1.17
CA ALA A 29 -13.17 -21.10 0.96
C ALA A 29 -12.86 -21.43 -0.52
N LEU A 30 -13.54 -20.81 -1.49
CA LEU A 30 -13.22 -20.95 -2.90
C LEU A 30 -12.02 -20.10 -3.29
N TRP A 31 -11.96 -18.87 -2.81
CA TRP A 31 -10.84 -17.97 -3.08
C TRP A 31 -9.56 -18.43 -2.37
N SER A 32 -9.67 -18.99 -1.16
CA SER A 32 -8.56 -19.69 -0.50
C SER A 32 -8.09 -20.95 -1.25
N GLN A 33 -8.95 -21.63 -2.00
CA GLN A 33 -8.51 -22.71 -2.90
C GLN A 33 -7.76 -22.17 -4.13
N LEU A 34 -8.05 -20.93 -4.54
CA LEU A 34 -7.35 -20.23 -5.62
C LEU A 34 -6.06 -19.54 -5.15
N GLY A 35 -5.76 -19.59 -3.84
CA GLY A 35 -4.56 -19.00 -3.25
C GLY A 35 -4.76 -17.62 -2.63
N TRP A 36 -5.99 -17.10 -2.60
CA TRP A 36 -6.32 -15.81 -2.01
C TRP A 36 -6.63 -15.94 -0.51
N SER A 37 -6.19 -14.95 0.25
CA SER A 37 -6.44 -14.80 1.68
C SER A 37 -7.01 -13.40 1.95
N GLU A 38 -7.61 -13.18 3.12
CA GLU A 38 -8.08 -11.86 3.54
C GLU A 38 -6.99 -10.80 3.38
N GLU A 39 -5.79 -11.10 3.87
CA GLU A 39 -4.60 -10.28 3.70
C GLU A 39 -4.30 -9.98 2.23
N SER A 40 -4.33 -10.95 1.31
CA SER A 40 -4.01 -10.73 -0.11
C SER A 40 -5.17 -10.13 -0.92
N TRP A 41 -6.40 -10.24 -0.43
CA TRP A 41 -7.61 -9.71 -1.06
C TRP A 41 -7.84 -8.26 -0.67
N GLU A 42 -7.48 -7.93 0.57
CA GLU A 42 -7.52 -6.58 1.12
C GLU A 42 -6.14 -5.92 1.14
N ASP A 43 -5.14 -6.51 0.47
CA ASP A 43 -3.84 -5.89 0.12
C ASP A 43 -4.07 -4.86 -1.00
N GLU A 44 -4.89 -3.87 -0.69
CA GLU A 44 -4.57 -2.51 -1.09
C GLU A 44 -3.56 -2.11 -0.02
N GLU A 45 -2.30 -1.85 -0.38
CA GLU A 45 -1.32 -1.37 0.60
C GLU A 45 -1.88 -0.09 1.23
N ASP A 46 -2.56 -0.25 2.37
CA ASP A 46 -3.23 0.82 3.11
C ASP A 46 -2.12 1.61 3.78
N PHE A 47 -1.43 2.43 2.97
CA PHE A 47 -0.52 3.41 3.47
C PHE A 47 -1.34 4.33 4.37
N PRO A 48 -0.96 4.47 5.66
CA PRO A 48 -1.72 5.29 6.59
C PRO A 48 -1.86 6.70 6.04
N GLU A 49 -3.05 7.30 6.24
CA GLU A 49 -3.27 8.71 5.92
C GLU A 49 -2.20 9.56 6.61
N TRP A 50 -1.80 10.67 5.99
CA TRP A 50 -0.76 11.52 6.56
C TRP A 50 -1.09 11.91 8.01
N ASP A 51 -2.36 12.15 8.35
CA ASP A 51 -2.76 12.50 9.72
C ASP A 51 -2.57 11.36 10.74
N ASP A 52 -2.66 10.09 10.31
CA ASP A 52 -2.49 8.92 11.18
C ASP A 52 -1.01 8.63 11.50
N LEU A 53 -0.08 9.14 10.69
CA LEU A 53 1.36 9.06 10.96
C LEU A 53 1.72 9.75 12.29
N SER A 54 2.69 9.16 13.00
CA SER A 54 3.24 9.76 14.22
C SER A 54 3.98 11.07 13.91
N ASP A 55 4.08 11.98 14.88
CA ASP A 55 4.86 13.22 14.72
C ASP A 55 6.33 12.94 14.34
N GLU A 56 6.86 11.79 14.75
CA GLU A 56 8.21 11.34 14.39
C GLU A 56 8.26 10.94 12.91
N ASP A 57 7.32 10.12 12.44
CA ASP A 57 7.28 9.67 11.04
C ASP A 57 7.01 10.84 10.09
N LYS A 58 6.05 11.71 10.41
CA LYS A 58 5.78 12.96 9.65
C LYS A 58 7.04 13.80 9.48
N LYS A 59 7.87 13.87 10.53
CA LYS A 59 9.12 14.62 10.48
C LYS A 59 10.16 13.93 9.60
N LEU A 60 10.26 12.60 9.65
CA LEU A 60 11.18 11.83 8.82
C LEU A 60 10.78 11.92 7.34
N TRP A 61 9.49 11.76 7.04
CA TRP A 61 8.92 12.00 5.72
C TRP A 61 9.14 13.44 5.25
N GLY A 62 9.02 14.42 6.15
CA GLY A 62 9.36 15.81 5.87
C GLY A 62 10.84 16.05 5.51
N ILE A 63 11.78 15.24 6.02
CA ILE A 63 13.20 15.30 5.61
C ILE A 63 13.38 14.79 4.18
N LEU A 64 12.59 13.79 3.80
CA LEU A 64 12.46 13.33 2.41
C LEU A 64 11.69 14.34 1.53
N GLY A 65 11.19 15.45 2.10
CA GLY A 65 10.44 16.45 1.36
C GLY A 65 8.96 16.11 1.17
N TRP A 66 8.48 15.00 1.74
CA TRP A 66 7.07 14.69 1.76
C TRP A 66 6.31 15.67 2.65
N THR A 67 5.14 16.05 2.17
CA THR A 67 4.19 16.85 2.91
C THR A 67 2.84 16.17 2.85
N GLN A 68 1.92 16.58 3.72
CA GLN A 68 0.54 16.11 3.67
C GLN A 68 -0.06 16.20 2.27
N ALA A 69 0.11 17.34 1.59
CA ALA A 69 -0.43 17.55 0.26
C ALA A 69 0.20 16.60 -0.78
N SER A 70 1.51 16.37 -0.74
CA SER A 70 2.17 15.40 -1.63
C SER A 70 1.77 13.95 -1.32
N TRP A 71 1.57 13.61 -0.04
CA TRP A 71 1.15 12.29 0.43
C TRP A 71 -0.28 11.95 0.03
N GLU A 72 -1.19 12.92 0.12
CA GLU A 72 -2.61 12.78 -0.24
C GLU A 72 -2.85 13.00 -1.76
N GLY A 73 -1.79 13.21 -2.55
CA GLY A 73 -1.88 13.43 -4.00
C GLY A 73 -2.47 14.79 -4.42
N GLU A 74 -2.48 15.77 -3.50
CA GLU A 74 -2.89 17.14 -3.76
C GLU A 74 -1.78 18.00 -4.38
N ASP A 75 -0.51 17.64 -4.16
CA ASP A 75 0.69 18.32 -4.67
C ASP A 75 1.66 17.33 -5.33
N ASP A 76 2.73 17.83 -5.97
CA ASP A 76 3.74 16.98 -6.59
C ASP A 76 4.50 16.16 -5.53
N ILE A 77 4.88 14.94 -5.90
CA ILE A 77 5.74 14.10 -5.07
C ILE A 77 7.13 14.74 -4.94
N PRO A 78 7.82 14.58 -3.80
CA PRO A 78 9.15 15.13 -3.65
C PRO A 78 10.16 14.44 -4.57
N GLU A 79 11.20 15.18 -4.98
CA GLU A 79 12.28 14.64 -5.80
C GLU A 79 12.99 13.44 -5.14
N SER A 80 12.89 13.27 -3.82
CA SER A 80 13.45 12.10 -3.13
C SER A 80 12.76 10.81 -3.56
N ALA A 81 11.45 10.84 -3.82
CA ALA A 81 10.65 9.67 -4.18
C ALA A 81 11.00 9.14 -5.58
N GLU A 82 11.53 10.00 -6.46
CA GLU A 82 11.99 9.63 -7.80
C GLU A 82 13.47 9.25 -7.86
N LYS A 83 14.20 9.36 -6.73
CA LYS A 83 15.62 9.05 -6.65
C LYS A 83 15.85 7.65 -6.09
N LEU A 84 16.87 7.01 -6.64
CA LEU A 84 17.45 5.81 -6.04
C LEU A 84 18.06 6.15 -4.69
N TRP A 85 18.15 5.16 -3.80
CA TRP A 85 18.73 5.32 -2.47
C TRP A 85 20.14 5.93 -2.52
N GLU A 86 20.93 5.60 -3.55
CA GLU A 86 22.29 6.13 -3.75
C GLU A 86 22.34 7.62 -4.14
N ASP A 87 21.27 8.14 -4.75
CA ASP A 87 21.11 9.54 -5.13
C ASP A 87 20.48 10.40 -4.03
N LEU A 88 19.93 9.76 -2.98
CA LEU A 88 19.48 10.45 -1.78
C LEU A 88 20.66 11.06 -1.01
N THR A 89 20.43 12.20 -0.39
CA THR A 89 21.36 12.81 0.57
C THR A 89 21.49 11.97 1.84
N SER A 90 22.57 12.18 2.58
CA SER A 90 22.80 11.46 3.85
C SER A 90 21.69 11.70 4.89
N GLU A 91 20.98 12.83 4.82
CA GLU A 91 19.86 13.14 5.70
C GLU A 91 18.62 12.33 5.31
N GLU A 92 18.31 12.26 4.01
CA GLU A 92 17.21 11.46 3.44
C GLU A 92 17.39 9.97 3.72
N GLN A 93 18.58 9.41 3.45
CA GLN A 93 18.87 8.00 3.75
C GLN A 93 18.73 7.69 5.24
N SER A 94 19.17 8.60 6.11
CA SER A 94 19.03 8.44 7.56
C SER A 94 17.57 8.52 8.00
N ALA A 95 16.73 9.31 7.31
CA ALA A 95 15.31 9.39 7.59
C ALA A 95 14.59 8.11 7.15
N ALA A 96 14.83 7.67 5.91
CA ALA A 96 14.30 6.42 5.37
C ALA A 96 14.71 5.20 6.21
N THR A 97 15.96 5.15 6.68
CA THR A 97 16.43 4.08 7.60
C THR A 97 15.66 4.09 8.93
N GLN A 98 15.34 5.27 9.47
CA GLN A 98 14.55 5.39 10.71
C GLN A 98 13.09 5.00 10.52
N LEU A 99 12.53 5.25 9.33
CA LEU A 99 11.21 4.76 8.89
C LEU A 99 11.20 3.24 8.64
N GLY A 100 12.36 2.58 8.65
CA GLY A 100 12.48 1.13 8.46
C GLY A 100 12.70 0.70 7.01
N TYR A 101 12.91 1.65 6.10
CA TYR A 101 13.36 1.36 4.74
C TYR A 101 14.85 0.99 4.74
N THR A 102 15.19 0.07 3.86
CA THR A 102 16.56 -0.28 3.52
C THR A 102 16.78 0.08 2.06
N GLN A 103 18.05 0.21 1.64
CA GLN A 103 18.38 0.42 0.23
C GLN A 103 17.66 -0.59 -0.67
N GLU A 104 17.69 -1.87 -0.30
CA GLU A 104 16.96 -2.91 -1.03
C GLU A 104 15.48 -2.57 -1.12
N LYS A 105 14.77 -2.33 -0.02
CA LYS A 105 13.34 -1.99 -0.05
C LYS A 105 12.99 -0.69 -0.77
N TRP A 106 13.89 0.28 -0.76
CA TRP A 106 13.67 1.57 -1.40
C TRP A 106 13.82 1.48 -2.92
N ASP A 107 14.81 0.71 -3.38
CA ASP A 107 15.09 0.51 -4.79
C ASP A 107 14.28 -0.69 -5.38
N ASP A 108 13.63 -1.52 -4.55
CA ASP A 108 12.81 -2.69 -4.96
C ASP A 108 11.39 -2.28 -5.43
N ASP A 109 11.05 -1.00 -5.38
CA ASP A 109 9.81 -0.43 -5.95
C ASP A 109 9.83 -0.36 -7.50
N GLU A 110 10.89 -0.85 -8.15
CA GLU A 110 10.87 -1.16 -9.59
C GLU A 110 10.19 -2.52 -9.83
N GLU A 111 8.87 -2.47 -10.06
CA GLU A 111 8.01 -3.52 -10.62
C GLU A 111 8.73 -4.60 -11.45
N VAL A 112 8.59 -5.87 -11.07
CA VAL A 112 8.84 -7.04 -11.94
C VAL A 112 7.55 -7.62 -12.51
#